data_AF-A0A2V9W4S2-F1
#
_entry.id   AF-A0A2V9W4S2-F1
#
_cell.length_a   1.000
_cell.length_b   1.000
_cell.length_c   1.000
_cell.angle_alpha   90.00
_cell.angle_beta   90.00
_cell.angle_gamma   90.00
#
_symmetry.space_group_name_H-M   'P 1'
#
loop_
_entity.id
_entity.type
_entity.pdbx_description
1 polymer ?
#
loop_
_entity_poly.entity_id
_entity_poly.type
_entity_poly.pdbx_seq_one_letter_code
_entity_poly.pdbx_strand_id
1 'polypeptide(L)'
;MKVGAPTKPVEVTAGAGVSLGGTNGDPATGGSGINIFSNPQAVLADFRPIQISEDTRSARGVLRGFPYWNFDLSLAKRTLVTDRFAILFSADFLNAFNHVVFNDPTLSMQDPASFGVISSQANNPRAIQFGLRLEF
;
A
#
# COMPACT_ATOMS: atom_id res chain seq x y z
N MET A 1 41.09 -11.44 2.79
CA MET A 1 40.39 -11.34 1.50
C MET A 1 40.14 -12.75 0.98
N LYS A 2 38.92 -13.27 1.14
CA LYS A 2 38.53 -14.57 0.59
C LYS A 2 37.15 -14.39 -0.05
N VAL A 3 37.17 -14.20 -1.37
CA VAL A 3 35.98 -14.10 -2.21
C VAL A 3 35.52 -15.53 -2.47
N GLY A 4 34.33 -15.88 -1.98
CA GLY A 4 33.64 -17.15 -2.22
C GLY A 4 32.63 -17.02 -3.36
N ALA A 5 32.59 -18.03 -4.21
CA ALA A 5 31.90 -18.16 -5.50
C ALA A 5 30.37 -17.87 -5.49
N PRO A 6 29.77 -17.58 -6.67
CA PRO A 6 28.34 -17.28 -6.78
C PRO A 6 27.52 -18.55 -6.51
N THR A 7 26.85 -18.58 -5.36
CA THR A 7 25.89 -19.63 -5.04
C THR A 7 24.66 -19.44 -5.93
N LYS A 8 24.30 -20.51 -6.64
CA LYS A 8 23.08 -20.63 -7.47
C LYS A 8 21.85 -20.10 -6.71
N PRO A 9 20.83 -19.55 -7.40
CA PRO A 9 19.59 -19.17 -6.74
C PRO A 9 19.05 -20.40 -6.01
N VAL A 10 18.95 -20.32 -4.68
CA VAL A 10 18.35 -21.37 -3.88
C VAL A 10 16.85 -21.26 -4.11
N GLU A 11 16.30 -22.12 -4.97
CA GLU A 11 14.88 -22.44 -4.93
C GLU A 11 14.61 -23.11 -3.59
N VAL A 12 14.11 -22.33 -2.62
CA VAL A 12 13.55 -22.88 -1.39
C VAL A 12 12.18 -23.42 -1.75
N THR A 13 12.11 -24.70 -2.14
CA THR A 13 10.84 -25.43 -2.16
C THR A 13 10.33 -25.47 -0.72
N ALA A 14 9.29 -24.68 -0.43
CA ALA A 14 8.69 -24.59 0.89
C ALA A 14 8.13 -25.96 1.31
N GLY A 15 8.84 -26.65 2.21
CA GLY A 15 8.26 -27.75 2.97
C GLY A 15 7.21 -27.20 3.92
N ALA A 16 6.03 -27.82 3.93
CA ALA A 16 4.90 -27.46 4.80
C ALA A 16 5.37 -27.32 6.27
N GLY A 17 5.57 -26.09 6.73
CA GLY A 17 6.00 -25.78 8.10
C GLY A 17 7.11 -24.74 8.23
N VAL A 18 7.79 -24.33 7.15
CA VAL A 18 8.70 -23.17 7.20
C VAL A 18 7.94 -21.94 6.73
N SER A 19 7.56 -21.06 7.66
CA SER A 19 6.89 -19.80 7.32
C SER A 19 7.89 -18.86 6.65
N LEU A 20 8.01 -18.96 5.33
CA LEU A 20 8.78 -18.03 4.55
C LEU A 20 8.09 -16.65 4.62
N GLY A 21 8.70 -15.67 5.30
CA GLY A 21 8.68 -14.24 4.92
C GLY A 21 8.02 -13.94 3.57
N GLY A 22 6.83 -13.34 3.59
CA GLY A 22 6.13 -12.84 2.41
C GLY A 22 5.33 -13.86 1.58
N THR A 23 5.14 -15.11 2.06
CA THR A 23 4.38 -16.16 1.34
C THR A 23 2.94 -15.75 1.01
N ASN A 24 2.29 -14.90 1.82
CA ASN A 24 0.93 -14.39 1.52
C ASN A 24 0.90 -13.42 0.33
N GLY A 25 2.07 -13.00 -0.18
CA GLY A 25 2.20 -12.22 -1.41
C GLY A 25 2.36 -13.07 -2.66
N ASP A 26 2.47 -14.40 -2.57
CA ASP A 26 2.67 -15.28 -3.72
C ASP A 26 1.38 -15.40 -4.56
N PRO A 27 1.38 -15.00 -5.86
CA PRO A 27 0.23 -15.16 -6.74
C PRO A 27 -0.24 -16.62 -6.88
N ALA A 28 0.66 -17.60 -6.72
CA ALA A 28 0.34 -19.02 -6.86
C ALA A 28 -0.52 -19.56 -5.70
N THR A 29 -0.50 -18.89 -4.55
CA THR A 29 -1.33 -19.21 -3.37
C THR A 29 -2.54 -18.29 -3.22
N GLY A 30 -2.82 -17.45 -4.22
CA GLY A 30 -3.91 -16.47 -4.19
C GLY A 30 -3.55 -15.16 -3.48
N GLY A 31 -2.25 -14.93 -3.25
CA GLY A 31 -1.71 -13.70 -2.69
C GLY A 31 -1.76 -12.52 -3.67
N SER A 32 -1.52 -11.32 -3.15
CA SER A 32 -1.62 -10.07 -3.92
C SER A 32 -0.57 -9.92 -5.01
N GLY A 33 0.48 -10.75 -5.03
CA GLY A 33 1.59 -10.65 -5.98
C GLY A 33 2.54 -9.50 -5.73
N ILE A 34 2.31 -8.70 -4.68
CA ILE A 34 3.03 -7.46 -4.42
C ILE A 34 3.66 -7.53 -3.03
N ASN A 35 4.99 -7.48 -3.00
CA ASN A 35 5.79 -7.34 -1.79
C ASN A 35 6.72 -6.14 -1.94
N ILE A 36 6.92 -5.38 -0.85
CA ILE A 36 7.85 -4.24 -0.84
C ILE A 36 9.31 -4.69 -0.94
N PHE A 37 9.60 -5.95 -0.60
CA PHE A 37 10.93 -6.53 -0.67
C PHE A 37 11.04 -7.50 -1.85
N SER A 38 12.12 -7.37 -2.61
CA SER A 38 12.48 -8.36 -3.65
C SER A 38 12.87 -9.72 -3.07
N ASN A 39 13.37 -9.74 -1.82
CA ASN A 39 13.64 -10.95 -1.06
C ASN A 39 13.17 -10.78 0.41
N PRO A 40 11.91 -11.10 0.71
CA PRO A 40 11.37 -10.98 2.06
C PRO A 40 12.02 -11.93 3.08
N GLN A 41 12.60 -13.08 2.66
CA GLN A 41 13.35 -13.97 3.56
C GLN A 41 14.60 -13.31 4.13
N ALA A 42 15.40 -12.71 3.25
CA ALA A 42 16.67 -12.11 3.64
C ALA A 42 16.44 -10.90 4.56
N VAL A 43 15.41 -10.10 4.27
CA VAL A 43 15.06 -8.94 5.08
C VAL A 43 14.54 -9.36 6.46
N LEU A 44 13.67 -10.38 6.53
CA LEU A 44 13.18 -10.90 7.81
C LEU A 44 14.31 -11.46 8.69
N ALA A 45 15.32 -12.09 8.09
CA ALA A 45 16.50 -12.58 8.81
C ALA A 45 17.40 -11.45 9.37
N ASP A 46 17.36 -10.27 8.75
CA ASP A 46 18.15 -9.09 9.16
C ASP A 46 17.47 -8.34 10.33
N PHE A 47 16.15 -8.43 10.45
CA PHE A 47 15.43 -7.99 11.64
C PHE A 47 15.73 -8.97 12.79
N ARG A 48 16.70 -8.62 13.64
CA ARG A 48 17.00 -9.34 14.89
C ARG A 48 16.68 -8.48 16.11
N PRO A 49 16.36 -9.07 17.27
CA PRO A 49 16.21 -8.32 18.51
C PRO A 49 17.46 -7.49 18.79
N ILE A 50 17.27 -6.23 19.18
CA ILE A 50 18.38 -5.31 19.47
C ILE A 50 19.23 -5.91 20.60
N GLN A 51 20.51 -6.16 20.32
CA GLN A 51 21.46 -6.60 21.33
C GLN A 51 22.14 -5.38 21.92
N ILE A 52 21.90 -5.11 23.21
CA ILE A 52 22.45 -3.94 23.94
C ILE A 52 23.99 -3.88 23.87
N SER A 53 24.65 -5.03 23.63
CA SER A 53 26.11 -5.14 23.53
C SER A 53 26.68 -4.98 22.11
N GLU A 54 25.86 -5.11 21.06
CA GLU A 54 26.33 -5.05 19.66
C GLU A 54 25.75 -3.85 18.91
N ASP A 55 24.50 -3.49 19.16
CA ASP A 55 23.81 -2.42 18.43
C ASP A 55 23.84 -1.10 19.19
N THR A 56 24.52 -0.10 18.60
CA THR A 56 24.59 1.27 19.14
C THR A 56 23.38 2.13 18.75
N ARG A 57 22.44 1.61 17.94
CA ARG A 57 21.30 2.38 17.39
C ARG A 57 20.04 1.52 17.30
N SER A 58 18.92 2.00 17.83
CA SER A 58 17.61 1.38 17.62
C SER A 58 17.00 1.88 16.30
N ALA A 59 16.85 0.97 15.34
CA ALA A 59 16.22 1.20 14.04
C ALA A 59 14.68 1.28 14.14
N ARG A 60 14.13 2.22 14.91
CA ARG A 60 12.69 2.51 14.86
C ARG A 60 12.38 3.38 13.64
N GLY A 61 11.44 2.97 12.80
CA GLY A 61 10.96 3.76 11.65
C GLY A 61 11.84 3.70 10.39
N VAL A 62 12.66 2.68 10.22
CA VAL A 62 13.52 2.51 9.01
C VAL A 62 12.70 2.16 7.77
N LEU A 63 11.57 1.48 7.96
CA LEU A 63 10.67 1.13 6.86
C LEU A 63 9.64 2.24 6.71
N ARG A 64 9.58 2.82 5.51
CA ARG A 64 8.60 3.84 5.13
C ARG A 64 7.60 3.24 4.15
N GLY A 65 6.35 3.67 4.31
CA GLY A 65 5.25 3.35 3.42
C GLY A 65 5.40 3.91 2.00
N PHE A 66 4.44 3.57 1.15
CA PHE A 66 4.37 4.13 -0.19
C PHE A 66 4.01 5.62 -0.15
N PRO A 67 4.41 6.42 -1.16
CA PRO A 67 3.92 7.77 -1.29
C PRO A 67 2.41 7.77 -1.56
N TYR A 68 1.65 8.45 -0.70
CA TYR A 68 0.20 8.61 -0.82
C TYR A 68 -0.14 9.91 -1.54
N TRP A 69 -0.94 9.84 -2.62
CA TRP A 69 -1.56 11.03 -3.21
C TRP A 69 -2.97 10.72 -3.69
N ASN A 70 -3.89 11.66 -3.48
CA ASN A 70 -5.26 11.56 -3.91
C ASN A 70 -5.76 12.94 -4.34
N PHE A 71 -6.64 12.97 -5.34
CA PHE A 71 -7.11 14.21 -5.95
C PHE A 71 -8.63 14.20 -6.02
N ASP A 72 -9.24 15.14 -5.30
CA ASP A 72 -10.68 15.35 -5.25
C ASP A 72 -11.01 16.67 -5.92
N LEU A 73 -12.06 16.67 -6.74
CA LEU A 73 -12.50 17.83 -7.51
C LEU A 73 -13.98 18.07 -7.29
N SER A 74 -14.34 19.28 -6.87
CA SER A 74 -15.72 19.74 -6.81
C SER A 74 -15.92 20.90 -7.77
N LEU A 75 -16.92 20.79 -8.64
CA LEU A 75 -17.32 21.84 -9.56
C LEU A 75 -18.77 22.22 -9.29
N ALA A 76 -19.01 23.48 -8.92
CA ALA A 76 -20.35 24.02 -8.79
C ALA A 76 -20.54 25.19 -9.74
N LYS A 77 -21.68 25.19 -10.45
CA LYS A 77 -22.08 26.27 -11.33
C LYS A 77 -23.49 26.74 -11.01
N ARG A 78 -23.58 28.01 -10.63
CA ARG A 78 -24.86 28.71 -10.45
C ARG A 78 -25.23 29.41 -11.75
N THR A 79 -26.40 29.09 -12.29
CA THR A 79 -26.94 29.69 -13.51
C THR A 79 -28.26 30.38 -13.16
N LEU A 80 -28.32 31.69 -13.41
CA LEU A 80 -29.55 32.48 -13.29
C LEU A 80 -30.40 32.18 -14.52
N VAL A 81 -31.57 31.56 -14.32
CA VAL A 81 -32.51 31.27 -15.42
C VAL A 81 -33.43 32.46 -15.64
N THR A 82 -33.84 33.12 -14.55
CA THR A 82 -34.60 34.39 -14.53
C THR A 82 -34.23 35.16 -13.27
N ASP A 83 -34.66 36.42 -13.14
CA ASP A 83 -34.38 37.27 -11.95
C ASP A 83 -34.89 36.68 -10.62
N ARG A 84 -35.77 35.69 -10.68
CA ARG A 84 -36.38 35.02 -9.52
C ARG A 84 -35.98 33.56 -9.36
N PHE A 85 -35.31 32.97 -10.34
CA PHE A 85 -34.97 31.54 -10.31
C PHE A 85 -33.50 31.33 -10.65
N ALA A 86 -32.79 30.63 -9.77
CA ALA A 86 -31.43 30.18 -10.01
C ALA A 86 -31.34 28.66 -9.90
N ILE A 87 -30.49 28.08 -10.73
CA ILE A 87 -30.17 26.65 -10.70
C ILE A 87 -28.71 26.52 -10.29
N LEU A 88 -28.45 25.76 -9.24
CA LEU A 88 -27.12 25.36 -8.83
C LEU A 88 -26.89 23.90 -9.24
N PHE A 89 -25.98 23.69 -10.17
CA PHE A 89 -25.49 22.38 -10.54
C PHE A 89 -24.15 22.13 -9.83
N SER A 90 -24.02 21.02 -9.13
CA SER A 90 -22.77 20.57 -8.52
C SER A 90 -22.35 19.21 -9.06
N ALA A 91 -21.06 19.02 -9.26
CA ALA A 91 -20.45 17.76 -9.66
C ALA A 91 -19.21 17.53 -8.79
N ASP A 92 -19.24 16.47 -7.99
CA ASP A 92 -18.18 16.09 -7.08
C ASP A 92 -17.52 14.80 -7.59
N PHE A 93 -16.22 14.85 -7.81
CA PHE A 93 -15.37 13.75 -8.24
C PHE A 93 -14.40 13.42 -7.12
N LEU A 94 -14.69 12.36 -6.38
CA LEU A 94 -13.79 11.79 -5.37
C LEU A 94 -12.83 10.82 -6.07
N ASN A 95 -11.53 11.00 -5.89
CA ASN A 95 -10.48 10.30 -6.63
C ASN A 95 -10.64 10.46 -8.15
N ALA A 96 -10.57 11.71 -8.65
CA ALA A 96 -10.87 12.03 -10.06
C ALA A 96 -10.00 11.26 -11.06
N PHE A 97 -8.71 11.03 -10.73
CA PHE A 97 -7.78 10.27 -11.58
C PHE A 97 -7.89 8.75 -11.43
N ASN A 98 -8.77 8.25 -10.55
CA ASN A 98 -8.87 6.83 -10.23
C ASN A 98 -7.51 6.20 -9.88
N HIS A 99 -6.68 6.93 -9.13
CA HIS A 99 -5.39 6.43 -8.68
C HIS A 99 -5.62 5.47 -7.52
N VAL A 100 -5.04 4.26 -7.58
CA VAL A 100 -5.10 3.28 -6.50
C VAL A 100 -3.92 3.54 -5.58
N VAL A 101 -4.20 3.78 -4.30
CA VAL A 101 -3.17 3.95 -3.29
C VAL A 101 -3.18 2.73 -2.39
N PHE A 102 -2.06 2.04 -2.34
CA PHE A 102 -1.89 0.85 -1.52
C PHE A 102 -1.62 1.21 -0.07
N ASN A 103 -2.13 0.40 0.86
CA ASN A 103 -1.88 0.56 2.28
C ASN A 103 -0.48 0.06 2.66
N ASP A 104 0.01 0.53 3.81
CA ASP A 104 1.29 0.08 4.34
C ASP A 104 1.26 -1.42 4.64
N PRO A 105 2.34 -2.15 4.30
CA PRO A 105 2.42 -3.58 4.56
C PRO A 105 2.60 -3.88 6.05
N THR A 106 2.16 -5.06 6.47
CA THR A 106 2.48 -5.58 7.80
C THR A 106 3.96 -5.94 7.86
N LEU A 107 4.66 -5.41 8.86
CA LEU A 107 6.09 -5.65 9.11
C LEU A 107 6.31 -6.40 10.43
N SER A 108 5.29 -7.13 10.87
CA SER A 108 5.34 -7.93 12.09
C SER A 108 6.24 -9.14 11.90
N MET A 109 7.19 -9.32 12.81
CA MET A 109 8.03 -10.52 12.84
C MET A 109 7.27 -11.75 13.37
N GLN A 110 6.13 -11.53 14.03
CA GLN A 110 5.26 -12.59 14.55
C GLN A 110 4.37 -13.19 13.45
N ASP A 111 4.24 -12.50 12.31
CA ASP A 111 3.57 -12.99 11.11
C ASP A 111 4.51 -12.92 9.90
N PRO A 112 5.49 -13.84 9.80
CA PRO A 112 6.40 -13.90 8.67
C PRO A 112 5.68 -14.11 7.33
N ALA A 113 4.52 -14.80 7.30
CA ALA A 113 3.80 -15.03 6.06
C ALA A 113 3.30 -13.73 5.41
N SER A 114 2.87 -12.75 6.22
CA SER A 114 2.40 -11.43 5.76
C SER A 114 3.49 -10.36 5.70
N PHE A 115 4.75 -10.71 5.99
CA PHE A 115 5.85 -9.75 6.09
C PHE A 115 6.12 -9.03 4.77
N GLY A 116 5.92 -7.71 4.75
CA GLY A 116 6.14 -6.87 3.57
C GLY A 116 5.10 -7.01 2.46
N VAL A 117 4.05 -7.81 2.69
CA VAL A 117 2.99 -8.08 1.70
C VAL A 117 1.99 -6.94 1.69
N ILE A 118 1.66 -6.46 0.49
CA ILE A 118 0.67 -5.40 0.27
C ILE A 118 -0.64 -6.08 -0.13
N SER A 119 -1.60 -6.14 0.77
CA SER A 119 -2.86 -6.87 0.55
C SER A 119 -4.09 -5.96 0.46
N SER A 120 -3.96 -4.67 0.78
CA SER A 120 -5.10 -3.76 0.83
C SER A 120 -4.83 -2.41 0.17
N GLN A 121 -5.92 -1.82 -0.31
CA GLN A 121 -5.97 -0.45 -0.82
C GLN A 121 -6.36 0.48 0.34
N ALA A 122 -5.66 1.61 0.47
CA ALA A 122 -5.92 2.61 1.49
C ALA A 122 -6.99 3.63 1.08
N ASN A 123 -7.17 3.87 -0.22
CA ASN A 123 -8.13 4.86 -0.72
C ASN A 123 -9.41 4.23 -1.31
N ASN A 124 -10.47 5.03 -1.44
CA ASN A 124 -11.70 4.58 -2.08
C ASN A 124 -11.58 4.60 -3.62
N PRO A 125 -12.29 3.68 -4.31
CA PRO A 125 -12.48 3.77 -5.76
C PRO A 125 -13.12 5.11 -6.17
N ARG A 126 -12.90 5.53 -7.43
CA ARG A 126 -13.50 6.77 -7.95
C ARG A 126 -15.01 6.80 -7.75
N ALA A 127 -15.50 7.86 -7.12
CA ALA A 127 -16.93 8.13 -6.97
C ALA A 127 -17.26 9.49 -7.58
N ILE A 128 -18.37 9.53 -8.33
CA ILE A 128 -18.85 10.74 -8.99
C ILE A 128 -20.27 10.99 -8.49
N GLN A 129 -20.52 12.20 -8.00
CA GLN A 129 -21.82 12.61 -7.50
C GLN A 129 -22.26 13.87 -8.22
N PHE A 130 -23.55 13.92 -8.58
CA PHE A 130 -24.16 15.08 -9.21
C PHE A 130 -25.26 15.60 -8.30
N GLY A 131 -25.26 16.91 -8.05
CA GLY A 131 -26.28 17.62 -7.31
C GLY A 131 -26.96 18.65 -8.21
N LEU A 132 -28.28 18.73 -8.09
CA LEU A 132 -29.09 19.78 -8.71
C LEU A 132 -29.94 20.43 -7.63
N ARG A 133 -29.80 21.75 -7.47
CA ARG A 133 -30.60 22.55 -6.54
C ARG A 133 -31.30 23.67 -7.29
N LEU A 134 -32.60 23.80 -7.05
CA LEU A 134 -33.43 24.91 -7.50
C LEU A 134 -33.53 25.94 -6.37
N GLU A 135 -33.21 27.19 -6.69
CA GLU A 135 -33.33 28.35 -5.81
C GLU A 135 -34.41 29.27 -6.40
N PHE A 136 -35.34 29.71 -5.56
CA PHE A 136 -36.50 30.56 -5.91
C PHE A 136 -36.73 31.62 -4.84
#